data_AF-A0A0A1U1Z5-F1
#
_entry.id   AF-A0A0A1U1Z5-F1
#
_cell.length_a   1.000
_cell.length_b   1.000
_cell.length_c   1.000
_cell.angle_alpha   90.00
_cell.angle_beta   90.00
_cell.angle_gamma   90.00
#
_symmetry.space_group_name_H-M   'P 1'
#
loop_
_entity.id
_entity.type
_entity.pdbx_description
1 polymer ?
#
loop_
_entity_poly.entity_id
_entity_poly.type
_entity_poly.pdbx_seq_one_letter_code
_entity_poly.pdbx_strand_id
1 'polypeptide(L)'
;MKAFLLLFIVISLSYAEEVTKSTEKNGDLGIPIVCGICKSVVSHLEELLLGGAYDKASEYIQTLCAKADGVIEKICTKIFDYGLDDFLQLILQKAGARIVCTLVLLC
;
A
#
# COMPACT_ATOMS: atom_id res chain seq x y z
N MET A 1 -25.01 25.70 -19.25
CA MET A 1 -24.50 25.51 -17.88
C MET A 1 -24.50 24.05 -17.38
N LYS A 2 -24.98 23.06 -18.15
CA LYS A 2 -24.91 21.61 -17.80
C LYS A 2 -23.65 20.89 -18.31
N ALA A 3 -22.97 21.47 -19.31
CA ALA A 3 -21.77 20.89 -19.92
C ALA A 3 -20.51 20.97 -19.03
N PHE A 4 -20.42 21.95 -18.14
CA PHE A 4 -19.25 22.13 -17.27
C PHE A 4 -19.22 21.14 -16.10
N LEU A 5 -20.40 20.73 -15.61
CA LEU A 5 -20.54 19.74 -14.52
C LEU A 5 -20.13 18.33 -14.98
N LEU A 6 -20.39 18.00 -16.26
CA LEU A 6 -19.96 16.73 -16.85
C LEU A 6 -18.43 16.66 -17.01
N LEU A 7 -17.76 17.78 -17.25
CA LEU A 7 -16.29 17.84 -17.30
C LEU A 7 -15.66 17.58 -15.92
N PHE A 8 -16.26 18.08 -14.83
CA PHE A 8 -15.78 17.73 -13.49
C PHE A 8 -16.00 16.26 -13.14
N ILE A 9 -17.14 15.68 -13.55
CA ILE A 9 -17.43 14.26 -13.31
C ILE A 9 -16.45 13.35 -14.07
N VAL A 10 -16.09 13.66 -15.32
CA VAL A 10 -15.09 12.86 -16.07
C VAL A 10 -13.67 13.00 -15.51
N ILE A 11 -13.32 14.13 -14.90
CA ILE A 11 -12.04 14.31 -14.21
C ILE A 11 -12.00 13.45 -12.93
N SER A 12 -13.09 13.44 -12.14
CA SER A 12 -13.20 12.60 -10.95
C SER A 12 -13.24 11.09 -11.27
N LEU A 13 -13.87 10.70 -12.38
CA LEU A 13 -13.90 9.30 -12.85
C LEU A 13 -12.55 8.87 -13.44
N SER A 14 -11.85 9.76 -14.16
CA SER A 14 -10.49 9.47 -14.65
C SER A 14 -9.50 9.20 -13.53
N TYR A 15 -9.68 9.81 -12.34
CA TYR A 15 -8.81 9.54 -11.20
C TYR A 15 -9.03 8.16 -10.56
N ALA A 16 -10.19 7.54 -10.80
CA ALA A 16 -10.56 6.25 -10.20
C ALA A 16 -10.21 5.03 -11.08
N GLU A 17 -9.90 5.22 -12.37
CA GLU A 17 -9.79 4.11 -13.34
C GLU A 17 -8.38 3.53 -13.53
N GLU A 18 -7.33 4.04 -12.87
CA GLU A 18 -5.96 3.53 -13.07
C GLU A 18 -5.47 2.49 -12.05
N VAL A 19 -6.19 2.24 -10.94
CA VAL A 19 -5.66 1.46 -9.80
C VAL A 19 -5.98 -0.05 -9.87
N THR A 20 -6.63 -0.56 -10.92
CA THR A 20 -6.96 -2.01 -11.01
C THR A 20 -6.25 -2.78 -12.13
N LYS A 21 -5.43 -2.12 -12.96
CA LYS A 21 -4.83 -2.77 -14.15
C LYS A 21 -3.32 -2.60 -14.28
N SER A 22 -2.57 -2.99 -13.26
CA SER A 22 -1.15 -3.29 -13.46
C SER A 22 -0.73 -4.42 -12.55
N THR A 23 0.02 -5.37 -13.10
CA THR A 23 0.73 -6.48 -12.44
C THR A 23 -0.10 -7.55 -11.75
N GLU A 24 -0.70 -8.40 -12.59
CA GLU A 24 -0.72 -9.85 -12.40
C GLU A 24 -0.06 -10.46 -13.66
N LYS A 25 1.27 -10.36 -13.77
CA LYS A 25 2.18 -11.17 -14.61
C LYS A 25 3.61 -10.65 -14.43
N ASN A 26 4.30 -11.13 -13.40
CA ASN A 26 5.72 -11.43 -13.56
C ASN A 26 6.09 -12.57 -12.61
N GLY A 27 6.82 -13.54 -13.16
CA GLY A 27 7.13 -14.80 -12.52
C GLY A 27 8.13 -14.67 -11.38
N ASP A 28 7.72 -15.17 -10.23
CA ASP A 28 8.47 -15.96 -9.27
C ASP A 28 7.39 -16.51 -8.34
N LEU A 29 7.34 -17.81 -8.06
CA LEU A 29 6.25 -18.41 -7.30
C LEU A 29 6.13 -17.86 -5.86
N GLY A 30 7.09 -17.04 -5.40
CA GLY A 30 7.06 -16.29 -4.13
C GLY A 30 6.63 -14.81 -4.21
N ILE A 31 6.85 -14.12 -5.34
CA ILE A 31 6.51 -12.68 -5.49
C ILE A 31 4.99 -12.37 -5.42
N PRO A 32 4.05 -13.15 -6.00
CA PRO A 32 2.63 -12.80 -5.94
C PRO A 32 2.07 -12.94 -4.51
N ILE A 33 2.61 -13.89 -3.73
CA ILE A 33 2.23 -14.09 -2.33
C ILE A 33 2.72 -12.90 -1.48
N VAL A 34 4.00 -12.52 -1.64
CA VAL A 34 4.59 -11.33 -0.98
C VAL A 34 3.80 -10.07 -1.31
N CYS A 35 3.47 -9.88 -2.58
CA CYS A 35 2.72 -8.72 -3.06
C CYS A 35 1.28 -8.68 -2.50
N GLY A 36 0.62 -9.83 -2.38
CA GLY A 36 -0.70 -9.93 -1.76
C GLY A 36 -0.69 -9.59 -0.27
N ILE A 37 0.30 -10.10 0.46
CA ILE A 37 0.45 -9.81 1.90
C ILE A 37 0.78 -8.33 2.11
N CYS A 38 1.72 -7.77 1.34
CA CYS A 38 2.06 -6.35 1.42
C CYS A 38 0.81 -5.48 1.19
N LYS A 39 0.01 -5.78 0.16
CA LYS A 39 -1.21 -5.00 -0.11
C LYS A 39 -2.20 -5.06 1.04
N SER A 40 -2.42 -6.24 1.62
CA SER A 40 -3.30 -6.41 2.77
C SER A 40 -2.85 -5.58 3.97
N VAL A 41 -1.55 -5.62 4.28
CA VAL A 41 -0.94 -4.81 5.34
C VAL A 41 -1.12 -3.32 5.06
N VAL A 42 -0.79 -2.86 3.86
CA VAL A 42 -0.90 -1.44 3.50
C VAL A 42 -2.35 -0.95 3.57
N SER A 43 -3.33 -1.73 3.08
CA SER A 43 -4.74 -1.35 3.18
C SER A 43 -5.19 -1.20 4.62
N HIS A 44 -4.76 -2.09 5.52
CA HIS A 44 -5.09 -1.95 6.95
C HIS A 44 -4.42 -0.72 7.59
N LEU A 45 -3.17 -0.45 7.22
CA LEU A 45 -2.46 0.75 7.69
C LEU A 45 -3.12 2.03 7.17
N GLU A 46 -3.55 2.05 5.91
CA GLU A 46 -4.26 3.18 5.30
C GLU A 46 -5.52 3.53 6.10
N GLU A 47 -6.32 2.54 6.49
CA GLU A 47 -7.50 2.75 7.35
C GLU A 47 -7.14 3.36 8.72
N LEU A 48 -6.07 2.88 9.35
CA LEU A 48 -5.60 3.40 10.64
C LEU A 48 -5.07 4.84 10.51
N LEU A 49 -4.31 5.11 9.46
CA LEU A 49 -3.69 6.40 9.20
C LEU A 49 -4.73 7.47 8.84
N LEU A 50 -5.73 7.13 8.04
CA LEU A 50 -6.88 8.01 7.75
C LEU A 50 -7.71 8.32 9.01
N GLY A 51 -7.72 7.41 9.98
CA GLY A 51 -8.32 7.62 11.31
C GLY A 51 -7.46 8.44 12.28
N GLY A 52 -6.30 8.94 11.84
CA GLY A 52 -5.35 9.67 12.69
C GLY A 52 -4.63 8.79 13.72
N ALA A 53 -4.65 7.47 13.55
CA ALA A 53 -4.08 6.51 14.49
C ALA A 53 -2.66 6.09 14.08
N TYR A 54 -1.75 7.06 13.93
CA TYR A 54 -0.37 6.82 13.51
C TYR A 54 0.39 5.88 14.45
N ASP A 55 0.27 6.09 15.76
CA ASP A 55 0.91 5.24 16.77
C ASP A 55 0.42 3.78 16.67
N LYS A 56 -0.87 3.57 16.40
CA LYS A 56 -1.44 2.23 16.21
C LYS A 56 -0.94 1.57 14.93
N ALA A 57 -0.77 2.35 13.86
CA ALA A 57 -0.22 1.86 12.60
C ALA A 57 1.25 1.41 12.78
N SER A 58 2.03 2.20 13.51
CA SER A 58 3.41 1.86 13.87
C SER A 58 3.50 0.63 14.77
N GLU A 59 2.68 0.58 15.83
CA GLU A 59 2.62 -0.57 16.76
C GLU A 59 2.20 -1.86 16.05
N TYR A 60 1.27 -1.78 15.10
CA TYR A 60 0.83 -2.90 14.29
C TYR A 60 2.01 -3.52 13.51
N ILE A 61 2.81 -2.71 12.82
CA ILE A 61 3.97 -3.21 12.07
C ILE A 61 5.03 -3.77 13.00
N GLN A 62 5.33 -3.07 14.09
CA GLN A 62 6.31 -3.55 15.06
C GLN A 62 5.89 -4.91 15.66
N THR A 63 4.61 -5.08 15.99
CA THR A 63 4.08 -6.33 16.54
C THR A 63 4.06 -7.45 15.51
N LEU A 64 3.64 -7.14 14.27
CA LEU A 64 3.63 -8.09 13.16
C LEU A 64 5.04 -8.60 12.89
N CYS A 65 6.00 -7.68 12.82
CA CYS A 65 7.39 -7.98 12.50
C CYS A 65 8.17 -8.63 13.64
N ALA A 66 7.81 -8.36 14.89
CA ALA A 66 8.42 -9.04 16.04
C ALA A 66 8.15 -10.55 16.07
N LYS A 67 7.08 -11.00 15.42
CA LYS A 67 6.67 -12.42 15.36
C LYS A 67 6.82 -13.01 13.95
N ALA A 68 7.40 -12.24 13.03
CA ALA A 68 7.47 -12.63 11.63
C ALA A 68 8.55 -13.67 11.40
N ASP A 69 8.20 -14.71 10.64
CA ASP A 69 9.13 -15.66 10.06
C ASP A 69 8.90 -15.81 8.55
N GLY A 70 9.89 -16.37 7.87
CA GLY A 70 9.78 -16.77 6.46
C GLY A 70 9.46 -15.59 5.53
N VAL A 71 8.26 -15.59 4.95
CA VAL A 71 7.84 -14.60 3.95
C VAL A 71 7.53 -13.24 4.59
N ILE A 72 6.96 -13.23 5.80
CA ILE A 72 6.61 -11.99 6.50
C ILE A 72 7.88 -11.29 6.99
N GLU A 73 8.90 -12.05 7.40
CA GLU A 73 10.21 -11.50 7.78
C GLU A 73 10.79 -10.67 6.63
N LYS A 74 10.76 -11.19 5.39
CA LYS A 74 11.25 -10.45 4.21
C LYS A 74 10.50 -9.15 3.96
N ILE A 75 9.19 -9.14 4.19
CA ILE A 75 8.35 -7.94 4.08
C ILE A 75 8.77 -6.92 5.15
N CYS A 76 8.91 -7.37 6.38
CA CYS A 76 9.35 -6.55 7.50
C CYS A 76 10.72 -5.95 7.26
N THR A 77 11.69 -6.73 6.79
CA THR A 77 13.02 -6.22 6.41
C THR A 77 12.91 -5.12 5.37
N LYS A 78 12.08 -5.26 4.33
CA LYS A 78 11.88 -4.20 3.34
C LYS A 78 11.24 -2.94 3.90
N ILE A 79 10.30 -3.08 4.83
CA ILE A 79 9.68 -1.93 5.50
C ILE A 79 10.70 -1.20 6.36
N PHE A 80 11.49 -1.92 7.16
CA PHE A 80 12.52 -1.31 8.01
C PHE A 80 13.70 -0.76 7.21
N ASP A 81 14.09 -1.39 6.11
CA ASP A 81 15.10 -0.88 5.17
C ASP A 81 14.64 0.45 4.54
N TYR A 82 13.34 0.59 4.26
CA TYR A 82 12.76 1.84 3.76
C TYR A 82 12.63 2.90 4.85
N GLY A 83 12.58 2.49 6.12
CA GLY A 83 12.24 3.32 7.26
C GLY A 83 10.74 3.20 7.58
N LEU A 84 10.41 2.79 8.81
CA LEU A 84 9.01 2.60 9.22
C LEU A 84 8.21 3.91 9.13
N ASP A 85 8.80 5.02 9.57
CA ASP A 85 8.14 6.33 9.56
C ASP A 85 7.90 6.81 8.12
N ASP A 86 8.93 6.71 7.27
CA ASP A 86 8.86 7.04 5.85
C ASP A 86 7.84 6.13 5.13
N PHE A 87 7.76 4.86 5.49
CA PHE A 87 6.79 3.91 4.93
C PHE A 87 5.36 4.30 5.28
N LEU A 88 5.08 4.64 6.54
CA LEU A 88 3.75 5.09 6.96
C LEU A 88 3.39 6.44 6.33
N GLN A 89 4.36 7.35 6.22
CA GLN A 89 4.17 8.61 5.51
C GLN A 89 3.90 8.38 4.02
N LEU A 90 4.58 7.42 3.38
CA LEU A 90 4.33 7.05 2.00
C LEU A 90 2.90 6.55 1.80
N ILE A 91 2.35 5.78 2.74
CA ILE A 91 0.96 5.32 2.69
C ILE A 91 -0.01 6.50 2.75
N LEU A 92 0.24 7.48 3.64
CA LEU A 92 -0.55 8.71 3.70
C LEU A 92 -0.48 9.55 2.42
N GLN A 93 0.65 9.53 1.73
CA GLN A 93 0.92 10.35 0.55
C GLN A 93 0.48 9.70 -0.77
N LYS A 94 0.30 8.37 -0.81
CA LYS A 94 0.05 7.62 -2.04
C LYS A 94 -1.35 7.02 -2.06
N ALA A 95 -2.03 7.17 -3.20
CA ALA A 95 -3.35 6.61 -3.43
C ALA A 95 -3.29 5.11 -3.81
N GLY A 96 -2.92 4.26 -2.85
CA GLY A 96 -3.27 2.85 -2.89
C GLY A 96 -2.14 1.84 -2.67
N ALA A 97 -2.52 0.73 -2.05
CA ALA A 97 -1.64 -0.36 -1.60
C ALA A 97 -0.72 -0.95 -2.68
N ARG A 98 -1.18 -1.04 -3.94
CA ARG A 98 -0.35 -1.53 -5.05
C ARG A 98 0.86 -0.61 -5.30
N ILE A 99 0.65 0.70 -5.32
CA ILE A 99 1.69 1.68 -5.61
C ILE A 99 2.74 1.66 -4.50
N VAL A 100 2.29 1.67 -3.24
CA VAL A 100 3.17 1.58 -2.07
C VAL A 100 4.02 0.31 -2.13
N CYS A 101 3.41 -0.85 -2.35
CA CYS A 101 4.12 -2.13 -2.39
C CYS A 101 5.12 -2.25 -3.54
N THR A 102 4.85 -1.64 -4.70
CA THR A 102 5.82 -1.59 -5.81
C THR A 102 7.00 -0.67 -5.49
N LEU A 103 6.78 0.44 -4.78
CA LEU A 103 7.86 1.36 -4.40
C LEU A 103 8.85 0.73 -3.42
N VAL A 104 8.38 -0.16 -2.54
CA VAL A 104 9.24 -0.92 -1.60
C VAL A 104 9.72 -2.25 -2.17
N LEU A 105 9.52 -2.51 -3.47
CA LEU A 105 9.97 -3.71 -4.18
C LEU A 105 9.39 -5.02 -3.60
N LEU A 106 8.18 -4.97 -3.06
CA LEU A 106 7.39 -6.12 -2.60
C LEU A 106 6.31 -6.52 -3.62
N CYS A 107 6.07 -5.64 -4.59
CA CYS A 107 5.42 -5.82 -5.88
C CYS A 107 6.29 -5.05 -6.91
#